data_AF-A0A6A6LJB5-F1
#
_entry.id   AF-A0A6A6LJB5-F1
#
_cell.length_a   1.000
_cell.length_b   1.000
_cell.length_c   1.000
_cell.angle_alpha   90.00
_cell.angle_beta   90.00
_cell.angle_gamma   90.00
#
_symmetry.space_group_name_H-M   'P 1'
#
loop_
_entity.id
_entity.type
_entity.pdbx_description
1 polymer ?
#
loop_
_entity_poly.entity_id
_entity_poly.type
_entity_poly.pdbx_seq_one_letter_code
_entity_poly.pdbx_strand_id
1 'polypeptide(L)'
;MAVIPASSSSRFIFGKPLSKTLTLNSLSRRCSSINYLKKPPFTLLIKAFSSTAEQTAPSTESVENRSGDSIFLCIFFFIFFEVERRSVILVVVFLLGILVVKPQWKAAIDFKWIRDNKDAVALNIKNRNSNANLELVLELYEKMLAVQKEVERLRGERNVVANKMKGKLEPLERQKLVKEGKNLKDGLITLEEDLLKLSDELQQEAQCIPNMTHPDVPIGEEDCSTMRKMVGSPHEFSFPVKDHLQLGKELDLFEFDAAAEVSGSKFYYLKNEAVMLEMALVNWTLSEVMKRGFTPLTTPELVRSSVVEKCGFQPRGENTQVYTVEGSDQCLIGTAEIPVGGIHMDSILAESMLPLKYVAFSHCFRTEAGAAGTATRGLYRVHQFSKVEMFILCQPEESESYHEELIKIEEDLFSSLGLHYKTIDMASGDLGAPAYRKFDVEAWMPGLGRYGEISSASNCTDYQSRRLGIRYRPSESSTNPKKGKGKLAPTKFVHTLNATACAIPRMIICLLENYQQKDGSVVIPVPLRPFIGGLERIAPKFPQDE
;
A
#
# COMPACT_ATOMS: atom_id res chain seq x y z
N MET A 1 39.56 -26.59 52.76
CA MET A 1 39.22 -27.65 53.73
C MET A 1 38.58 -28.78 52.95
N ALA A 2 39.34 -29.82 52.63
CA ALA A 2 39.37 -31.12 53.34
C ALA A 2 38.05 -31.91 53.11
N VAL A 3 38.01 -32.87 52.18
CA VAL A 3 38.37 -34.32 52.29
C VAL A 3 37.24 -35.17 52.95
N ILE A 4 36.52 -35.95 52.10
CA ILE A 4 36.27 -37.43 52.06
C ILE A 4 36.10 -38.13 53.45
N PRO A 5 35.12 -39.06 53.73
CA PRO A 5 34.94 -40.33 52.98
C PRO A 5 33.58 -41.09 52.95
N ALA A 6 33.52 -42.03 51.99
CA ALA A 6 32.89 -43.39 51.92
C ALA A 6 31.34 -43.52 52.09
N SER A 7 30.61 -44.46 51.46
CA SER A 7 30.91 -45.80 50.96
C SER A 7 29.84 -46.35 49.98
N SER A 8 30.29 -47.12 48.99
CA SER A 8 29.71 -48.34 48.37
C SER A 8 28.29 -48.43 47.76
N SER A 9 28.31 -49.00 46.54
CA SER A 9 27.36 -49.96 45.92
C SER A 9 26.36 -49.48 44.85
N SER A 10 26.87 -49.54 43.61
CA SER A 10 26.29 -49.83 42.29
C SER A 10 24.76 -49.99 42.10
N ARG A 11 24.19 -49.22 41.16
CA ARG A 11 23.52 -49.69 39.92
C ARG A 11 23.31 -48.54 38.91
N PHE A 12 23.33 -48.91 37.63
CA PHE A 12 23.52 -48.11 36.40
C PHE A 12 22.68 -46.83 36.24
N ILE A 13 23.34 -45.75 35.80
CA ILE A 13 22.77 -44.43 35.47
C ILE A 13 22.75 -44.24 33.94
N PHE A 14 21.60 -43.82 33.41
CA PHE A 14 21.44 -43.19 32.09
C PHE A 14 22.23 -41.87 32.04
N GLY A 15 23.14 -41.72 31.07
CA GLY A 15 23.94 -40.51 30.87
C GLY A 15 23.15 -39.35 30.24
N LYS A 16 23.36 -38.15 30.79
CA LYS A 16 22.82 -36.84 30.41
C LYS A 16 23.22 -36.36 29.00
N PRO A 17 22.46 -35.43 28.39
CA PRO A 17 22.87 -34.75 27.15
C PRO A 17 24.00 -33.75 27.41
N LEU A 18 25.02 -33.76 26.56
CA LEU A 18 26.06 -32.73 26.53
C LEU A 18 25.48 -31.45 25.89
N SER A 19 25.22 -30.45 26.73
CA SER A 19 25.14 -29.06 26.31
C SER A 19 26.56 -28.59 25.95
N LYS A 20 26.79 -28.30 24.67
CA LYS A 20 27.88 -27.42 24.24
C LYS A 20 27.33 -26.42 23.23
N THR A 21 27.17 -25.19 23.71
CA THR A 21 26.97 -23.98 22.95
C THR A 21 28.16 -23.80 21.99
N LEU A 22 27.92 -23.92 20.68
CA LEU A 22 28.91 -23.62 19.63
C LEU A 22 28.71 -22.18 19.18
N THR A 23 29.63 -21.30 19.56
CA THR A 23 29.73 -19.92 19.08
C THR A 23 30.30 -19.85 17.65
N LEU A 24 29.64 -19.06 16.81
CA LEU A 24 29.74 -18.98 15.35
C LEU A 24 31.01 -18.28 14.79
N ASN A 25 32.18 -18.49 15.40
CA ASN A 25 33.43 -17.78 15.03
C ASN A 25 34.59 -18.66 14.53
N SER A 26 34.37 -19.94 14.21
CA SER A 26 35.43 -20.83 13.73
C SER A 26 35.28 -21.33 12.28
N LEU A 27 34.41 -20.73 11.47
CA LEU A 27 34.15 -21.16 10.07
C LEU A 27 34.65 -20.18 8.99
N SER A 28 35.46 -19.17 9.32
CA SER A 28 35.95 -18.17 8.33
C SER A 28 37.37 -18.39 7.79
N ARG A 29 38.00 -19.55 7.99
CA ARG A 29 39.32 -19.83 7.40
C ARG A 29 39.46 -21.27 6.92
N ARG A 30 38.89 -21.56 5.73
CA ARG A 30 39.36 -22.54 4.72
C ARG A 30 38.21 -22.87 3.78
N CYS A 31 38.10 -22.11 2.69
CA CYS A 31 37.60 -22.55 1.38
C CYS A 31 37.58 -21.34 0.43
N SER A 32 38.77 -20.84 0.12
CA SER A 32 39.00 -20.07 -1.09
C SER A 32 39.26 -21.04 -2.24
N SER A 33 38.57 -20.82 -3.35
CA SER A 33 38.60 -21.53 -4.64
C SER A 33 37.48 -22.56 -4.83
N ILE A 34 36.47 -22.21 -5.62
CA ILE A 34 36.03 -22.96 -6.82
C ILE A 34 35.01 -22.09 -7.58
N ASN A 35 35.24 -21.99 -8.88
CA ASN A 35 34.61 -21.09 -9.84
C ASN A 35 33.13 -21.38 -10.13
N TYR A 36 32.45 -20.32 -10.56
CA TYR A 36 31.14 -20.28 -11.20
C TYR A 36 30.96 -21.32 -12.31
N LEU A 37 29.81 -22.02 -12.31
CA LEU A 37 29.21 -22.62 -13.50
C LEU A 37 27.70 -22.31 -13.51
N LYS A 38 27.25 -21.75 -14.64
CA LYS A 38 25.87 -21.33 -14.94
C LYS A 38 25.02 -22.53 -15.40
N LYS A 39 23.77 -22.60 -14.89
CA LYS A 39 22.57 -23.36 -15.36
C LYS A 39 22.50 -24.89 -15.12
N PRO A 40 21.27 -25.46 -14.98
CA PRO A 40 21.01 -26.65 -14.17
C PRO A 40 20.87 -27.95 -14.98
N PRO A 41 20.95 -29.13 -14.33
CA PRO A 41 20.19 -30.28 -14.79
C PRO A 41 19.38 -30.93 -13.66
N PHE A 42 18.07 -30.68 -13.67
CA PHE A 42 17.07 -31.40 -12.88
C PHE A 42 16.73 -32.71 -13.61
N THR A 43 17.67 -33.67 -13.75
CA THR A 43 17.35 -34.97 -14.41
C THR A 43 18.30 -36.13 -14.08
N LEU A 44 18.91 -36.18 -12.89
CA LEU A 44 19.85 -37.27 -12.56
C LEU A 44 19.82 -37.79 -11.12
N LEU A 45 18.75 -37.52 -10.35
CA LEU A 45 18.64 -37.95 -8.95
C LEU A 45 17.47 -38.91 -8.62
N ILE A 46 16.71 -39.36 -9.63
CA ILE A 46 15.59 -40.31 -9.42
C ILE A 46 16.01 -41.79 -9.57
N LYS A 47 17.24 -42.09 -10.03
CA LYS A 47 17.66 -43.48 -10.29
C LYS A 47 18.52 -44.16 -9.21
N ALA A 48 18.68 -43.57 -8.02
CA ALA A 48 19.51 -44.14 -6.94
C ALA A 48 18.75 -44.50 -5.64
N PHE A 49 17.41 -44.48 -5.64
CA PHE A 49 16.62 -44.97 -4.50
C PHE A 49 16.01 -46.35 -4.82
N SER A 50 16.87 -47.36 -4.95
CA SER A 50 16.46 -48.76 -4.79
C SER A 50 17.57 -49.55 -4.12
N SER A 51 17.57 -49.54 -2.79
CA SER A 51 17.99 -50.61 -1.86
C SER A 51 18.56 -50.00 -0.58
N THR A 52 17.99 -50.43 0.54
CA THR A 52 18.48 -50.31 1.92
C THR A 52 18.80 -48.91 2.45
N ALA A 53 17.80 -48.22 3.00
CA ALA A 53 17.99 -47.19 4.02
C ALA A 53 16.93 -47.35 5.10
N GLU A 54 17.35 -47.63 6.35
CA GLU A 54 16.49 -47.59 7.53
C GLU A 54 16.09 -46.14 7.82
N GLN A 55 14.79 -45.85 7.81
CA GLN A 55 14.24 -44.55 8.21
C GLN A 55 14.24 -44.43 9.74
N THR A 56 14.91 -43.42 10.28
CA THR A 56 14.68 -42.94 11.64
C THR A 56 13.79 -41.70 11.61
N ALA A 57 12.84 -41.63 12.55
CA ALA A 57 11.74 -40.66 12.56
C ALA A 57 12.21 -39.20 12.73
N PRO A 58 11.49 -38.23 12.14
CA PRO A 58 11.82 -36.81 12.28
C PRO A 58 11.55 -36.30 13.70
N SER A 59 12.49 -35.53 14.28
CA SER A 59 12.21 -34.69 15.44
C SER A 59 11.70 -33.32 14.96
N THR A 60 10.46 -33.00 15.28
CA THR A 60 9.86 -31.67 15.06
C THR A 60 9.91 -30.92 16.38
N GLU A 61 10.63 -29.80 16.43
CA GLU A 61 10.51 -28.83 17.53
C GLU A 61 9.62 -27.68 17.04
N SER A 62 8.42 -27.55 17.60
CA SER A 62 7.54 -26.39 17.40
C SER A 62 7.73 -25.42 18.56
N VAL A 63 8.19 -24.20 18.28
CA VAL A 63 8.17 -23.08 19.23
C VAL A 63 6.92 -22.25 18.93
N GLU A 64 5.92 -22.30 19.82
CA GLU A 64 4.76 -21.39 19.76
C GLU A 64 5.19 -20.00 20.26
N ASN A 65 5.00 -18.96 19.45
CA ASN A 65 5.05 -17.58 19.92
C ASN A 65 3.82 -16.79 19.44
N ARG A 66 3.25 -15.98 20.34
CA ARG A 66 2.07 -15.14 20.10
C ARG A 66 2.49 -13.82 19.44
N SER A 67 2.89 -13.88 18.18
CA SER A 67 2.91 -12.74 17.25
C SER A 67 2.91 -13.32 15.85
N GLY A 68 2.16 -12.73 14.92
CA GLY A 68 1.98 -13.22 13.56
C GLY A 68 3.23 -13.07 12.69
N ASP A 69 4.35 -13.66 13.12
CA ASP A 69 5.63 -13.64 12.42
C ASP A 69 5.91 -15.01 11.79
N SER A 70 6.53 -14.96 10.61
CA SER A 70 6.89 -16.08 9.73
C SER A 70 7.28 -17.37 10.46
N ILE A 71 6.62 -18.48 10.11
CA ILE A 71 6.99 -19.82 10.59
C ILE A 71 8.29 -20.25 9.89
N PHE A 72 9.39 -20.31 10.64
CA PHE A 72 10.62 -20.96 10.18
C PHE A 72 10.48 -22.47 10.35
N LEU A 73 10.28 -23.20 9.25
CA LEU A 73 10.34 -24.66 9.24
C LEU A 73 11.68 -25.12 8.67
N CYS A 74 12.68 -25.26 9.53
CA CYS A 74 13.93 -25.95 9.17
C CYS A 74 13.76 -27.45 9.40
N ILE A 75 13.59 -28.23 8.31
CA ILE A 75 13.61 -29.69 8.39
C ILE A 75 15.05 -30.17 8.19
N PHE A 76 15.65 -30.76 9.22
CA PHE A 76 16.96 -31.40 9.13
C PHE A 76 16.78 -32.90 8.83
N PHE A 77 17.33 -33.37 7.71
CA PHE A 77 17.51 -34.80 7.46
C PHE A 77 18.96 -35.19 7.73
N PHE A 78 19.15 -36.13 8.64
CA PHE A 78 20.44 -36.79 8.84
C PHE A 78 20.44 -38.10 8.07
N ILE A 79 21.31 -38.22 7.07
CA ILE A 79 21.53 -39.47 6.33
C ILE A 79 22.87 -40.03 6.79
N PHE A 80 22.83 -41.23 7.37
CA PHE A 80 24.03 -41.96 7.78
C PHE A 80 24.44 -42.94 6.68
N PHE A 81 25.68 -42.82 6.21
CA PHE A 81 26.29 -43.83 5.35
C PHE A 81 27.38 -44.57 6.14
N GLU A 82 27.38 -45.89 6.04
CA GLU A 82 28.44 -46.73 6.56
C GLU A 82 29.24 -47.32 5.39
N VAL A 83 30.47 -46.86 5.22
CA VAL A 83 31.41 -47.40 4.24
C VAL A 83 32.69 -47.75 4.98
N GLU A 84 33.09 -49.03 4.92
CA GLU A 84 34.35 -49.60 5.44
C GLU A 84 34.84 -48.99 6.76
N ARG A 85 34.04 -49.14 7.83
CA ARG A 85 34.41 -48.84 9.23
C ARG A 85 34.86 -47.40 9.52
N ARG A 86 34.32 -46.41 8.81
CA ARG A 86 34.28 -45.01 9.29
C ARG A 86 32.92 -44.39 9.01
N SER A 87 32.24 -43.93 10.05
CA SER A 87 30.97 -43.21 9.92
C SER A 87 31.23 -41.80 9.36
N VAL A 88 30.62 -41.48 8.22
CA VAL A 88 30.63 -40.12 7.65
C VAL A 88 29.22 -39.54 7.79
N ILE A 89 29.10 -38.39 8.45
CA ILE A 89 27.83 -37.68 8.59
C ILE A 89 27.72 -36.68 7.43
N LEU A 90 26.75 -36.88 6.55
CA LEU A 90 26.39 -35.89 5.54
C LEU A 90 25.16 -35.11 6.06
N VAL A 91 25.37 -33.84 6.41
CA VAL A 91 24.28 -32.92 6.77
C VAL A 91 23.80 -32.26 5.49
N VAL A 92 22.61 -32.63 5.01
CA VAL A 92 21.95 -31.96 3.88
C VAL A 92 21.02 -30.89 4.46
N VAL A 93 21.43 -29.63 4.36
CA VAL A 93 20.59 -28.49 4.74
C VAL A 93 19.72 -28.13 3.54
N PHE A 94 18.43 -28.47 3.59
CA PHE A 94 17.45 -27.86 2.69
C PHE A 94 17.15 -26.45 3.20
N LEU A 95 17.70 -25.45 2.54
CA LEU A 95 17.18 -24.08 2.61
C LEU A 95 15.86 -24.08 1.83
N LEU A 96 14.75 -24.37 2.53
CA LEU A 96 13.43 -23.97 2.06
C LEU A 96 13.49 -22.44 1.92
N GLY A 97 13.50 -21.98 0.68
CA GLY A 97 13.43 -20.55 0.38
C GLY A 97 12.28 -19.95 1.18
N ILE A 98 12.54 -18.80 1.80
CA ILE A 98 11.53 -18.06 2.54
C ILE A 98 10.41 -17.74 1.55
N LEU A 99 9.34 -18.53 1.59
CA LEU A 99 8.07 -18.10 1.03
C LEU A 99 7.61 -17.04 2.01
N VAL A 100 7.94 -15.78 1.72
CA VAL A 100 7.32 -14.64 2.38
C VAL A 100 5.85 -14.74 2.03
N VAL A 101 5.07 -15.37 2.90
CA VAL A 101 3.62 -15.38 2.78
C VAL A 101 3.23 -13.92 2.99
N LYS A 102 2.88 -13.23 1.91
CA LYS A 102 2.40 -11.84 2.00
C LYS A 102 1.27 -11.82 3.04
N PRO A 103 1.32 -10.92 4.04
CA PRO A 103 0.25 -10.81 5.01
C PRO A 103 -1.07 -10.57 4.27
N GLN A 104 -1.93 -11.59 4.26
CA GLN A 104 -3.22 -11.53 3.58
C GLN A 104 -4.19 -10.72 4.43
N TRP A 105 -4.58 -9.56 3.92
CA TRP A 105 -5.71 -8.80 4.42
C TRP A 105 -6.91 -9.00 3.48
N LYS A 106 -8.13 -8.83 4.01
CA LYS A 106 -9.37 -9.03 3.25
C LYS A 106 -10.17 -7.74 3.18
N ALA A 107 -10.34 -7.19 1.98
CA ALA A 107 -11.28 -6.12 1.69
C ALA A 107 -12.74 -6.59 1.80
N ALA A 108 -13.63 -5.72 2.26
CA ALA A 108 -15.08 -5.96 2.27
C ALA A 108 -15.71 -5.79 0.87
N ILE A 109 -15.49 -6.79 0.01
CA ILE A 109 -15.98 -6.83 -1.38
C ILE A 109 -17.36 -7.51 -1.42
N ASP A 110 -18.29 -6.92 -2.17
CA ASP A 110 -19.58 -7.55 -2.47
C ASP A 110 -19.48 -8.38 -3.76
N PHE A 111 -19.01 -9.63 -3.62
CA PHE A 111 -18.87 -10.56 -4.75
C PHE A 111 -20.20 -10.84 -5.46
N LYS A 112 -21.30 -10.84 -4.70
CA LYS A 112 -22.64 -11.00 -5.28
C LYS A 112 -22.98 -9.82 -6.18
N TRP A 113 -22.72 -8.59 -5.72
CA TRP A 113 -22.95 -7.39 -6.53
C TRP A 113 -22.12 -7.42 -7.81
N ILE A 114 -20.84 -7.83 -7.74
CA ILE A 114 -19.98 -7.97 -8.93
C ILE A 114 -20.61 -8.95 -9.94
N ARG A 115 -21.04 -10.12 -9.48
CA ARG A 115 -21.72 -11.12 -10.33
C ARG A 115 -23.02 -10.58 -10.93
N ASP A 116 -23.86 -9.96 -10.10
CA ASP A 116 -25.17 -9.46 -10.51
C ASP A 116 -25.06 -8.25 -11.46
N ASN A 117 -23.91 -7.55 -11.48
CA ASN A 117 -23.63 -6.38 -12.32
C ASN A 117 -22.44 -6.59 -13.27
N LYS A 118 -22.15 -7.85 -13.65
CA LYS A 118 -20.94 -8.23 -14.39
C LYS A 118 -20.68 -7.41 -15.66
N ASP A 119 -21.73 -7.05 -16.40
CA ASP A 119 -21.59 -6.32 -17.67
C ASP A 119 -21.10 -4.87 -17.43
N ALA A 120 -21.60 -4.23 -16.38
CA ALA A 120 -21.15 -2.90 -15.99
C ALA A 120 -19.71 -2.92 -15.45
N VAL A 121 -19.35 -3.97 -14.69
CA VAL A 121 -17.99 -4.16 -14.18
C VAL A 121 -17.01 -4.43 -15.34
N ALA A 122 -17.39 -5.27 -16.30
CA ALA A 122 -16.59 -5.57 -17.49
C ALA A 122 -16.32 -4.30 -18.31
N LEU A 123 -17.37 -3.50 -18.55
CA LEU A 123 -17.24 -2.23 -19.27
C LEU A 123 -16.32 -1.26 -18.51
N ASN A 124 -16.46 -1.17 -17.19
CA ASN A 124 -15.62 -0.33 -16.35
C ASN A 124 -14.14 -0.74 -16.38
N ILE A 125 -13.84 -2.04 -16.27
CA ILE A 125 -12.47 -2.58 -16.37
C ILE A 125 -11.85 -2.20 -17.71
N LYS A 126 -12.60 -2.36 -18.80
CA LYS A 126 -12.16 -1.98 -20.15
C LYS A 126 -11.90 -0.47 -20.27
N ASN A 127 -12.84 0.37 -19.84
CA ASN A 127 -12.71 1.82 -19.94
C ASN A 127 -11.55 2.38 -19.09
N ARG A 128 -11.23 1.73 -17.97
CA ARG A 128 -10.10 2.11 -17.10
C ARG A 128 -8.76 1.50 -17.51
N ASN A 129 -8.71 0.78 -18.63
CA ASN A 129 -7.54 0.06 -19.11
C ASN A 129 -6.89 -0.79 -18.00
N SER A 130 -7.73 -1.52 -17.24
CA SER A 130 -7.31 -2.33 -16.09
C SER A 130 -7.07 -3.78 -16.50
N ASN A 131 -6.06 -4.40 -15.90
CA ASN A 131 -5.71 -5.81 -16.11
C ASN A 131 -6.48 -6.77 -15.18
N ALA A 132 -7.53 -6.30 -14.49
CA ALA A 132 -8.33 -7.13 -13.61
C ALA A 132 -9.07 -8.24 -14.38
N ASN A 133 -8.98 -9.47 -13.88
CA ASN A 133 -9.59 -10.64 -14.53
C ASN A 133 -11.00 -10.92 -13.95
N LEU A 134 -12.03 -10.34 -14.54
CA LEU A 134 -13.41 -10.50 -14.07
C LEU A 134 -13.88 -11.95 -14.21
N GLU A 135 -13.55 -12.61 -15.32
CA GLU A 135 -13.99 -13.98 -15.59
C GLU A 135 -13.48 -14.95 -14.50
N LEU A 136 -12.21 -14.81 -14.09
CA LEU A 136 -11.63 -15.60 -13.01
C LEU A 136 -12.32 -15.33 -11.67
N VAL A 137 -12.63 -14.07 -11.35
CA VAL A 137 -13.37 -13.71 -10.13
C VAL A 137 -14.75 -14.38 -10.11
N LEU A 138 -15.46 -14.38 -11.23
CA LEU A 138 -16.77 -15.04 -11.32
C LEU A 138 -16.67 -16.56 -11.18
N GLU A 139 -15.68 -17.17 -11.84
CA GLU A 139 -15.42 -18.62 -11.75
C GLU A 139 -15.09 -19.05 -10.31
N LEU A 140 -14.17 -18.33 -9.65
CA LEU A 140 -13.79 -18.57 -8.27
C LEU A 140 -14.97 -18.40 -7.32
N TYR A 141 -15.80 -17.39 -7.54
CA TYR A 141 -17.00 -17.16 -6.73
C TYR A 141 -18.03 -18.28 -6.87
N GLU A 142 -18.28 -18.78 -8.09
CA GLU A 142 -19.18 -19.91 -8.31
C GLU A 142 -18.65 -21.21 -7.67
N LYS A 143 -17.35 -21.49 -7.80
CA LYS A 143 -16.69 -22.62 -7.13
C LYS A 143 -16.80 -22.51 -5.61
N MET A 144 -16.52 -21.34 -5.05
CA MET A 144 -16.63 -21.07 -3.61
C MET A 144 -18.06 -21.32 -3.13
N LEU A 145 -19.08 -20.84 -3.85
CA LEU A 145 -20.50 -21.09 -3.50
C LEU A 145 -20.86 -22.58 -3.55
N ALA A 146 -20.36 -23.32 -4.53
CA ALA A 146 -20.60 -24.76 -4.65
C ALA A 146 -19.99 -25.54 -3.48
N VAL A 147 -18.72 -25.26 -3.13
CA VAL A 147 -18.03 -25.87 -1.98
C VAL A 147 -18.70 -25.46 -0.67
N GLN A 148 -19.06 -24.19 -0.50
CA GLN A 148 -19.77 -23.69 0.68
C GLN A 148 -21.09 -24.41 0.90
N LYS A 149 -21.86 -24.65 -0.17
CA LYS A 149 -23.12 -25.42 -0.12
C LYS A 149 -22.87 -26.86 0.35
N GLU A 150 -21.80 -27.48 -0.13
CA GLU A 150 -21.44 -28.85 0.25
C GLU A 150 -20.96 -28.94 1.71
N VAL A 151 -20.18 -27.96 2.17
CA VAL A 151 -19.79 -27.83 3.59
C VAL A 151 -21.03 -27.73 4.48
N GLU A 152 -21.99 -26.88 4.13
CA GLU A 152 -23.24 -26.75 4.90
C GLU A 152 -24.10 -28.03 4.85
N ARG A 153 -24.13 -28.75 3.72
CA ARG A 153 -24.78 -30.06 3.61
C ARG A 153 -24.16 -31.08 4.58
N LEU A 154 -22.83 -31.23 4.57
CA LEU A 154 -22.13 -32.16 5.45
C LEU A 154 -22.22 -31.76 6.92
N ARG A 155 -22.21 -30.46 7.24
CA ARG A 155 -22.48 -29.97 8.61
C ARG A 155 -23.88 -30.37 9.07
N GLY A 156 -24.87 -30.23 8.19
CA GLY A 156 -26.24 -30.68 8.42
C GLY A 156 -26.32 -32.18 8.70
N GLU A 157 -25.71 -33.01 7.85
CA GLU A 157 -25.68 -34.47 8.00
C GLU A 157 -24.97 -34.91 9.27
N ARG A 158 -23.82 -34.31 9.58
CA ARG A 158 -23.09 -34.57 10.82
C ARG A 158 -23.95 -34.26 12.04
N ASN A 159 -24.70 -33.15 12.02
CA ASN A 159 -25.60 -32.79 13.12
C ASN A 159 -26.78 -33.78 13.25
N VAL A 160 -27.31 -34.28 12.13
CA VAL A 160 -28.34 -35.34 12.13
C VAL A 160 -27.78 -36.63 12.73
N VAL A 161 -26.60 -37.09 12.31
CA VAL A 161 -25.93 -38.27 12.87
C VAL A 161 -25.64 -38.08 14.37
N ALA A 162 -25.15 -36.91 14.77
CA ALA A 162 -24.92 -36.57 16.17
C ALA A 162 -26.20 -36.61 17.00
N ASN A 163 -27.33 -36.16 16.45
CA ASN A 163 -28.62 -36.23 17.11
C ASN A 163 -29.16 -37.67 17.19
N LYS A 164 -28.98 -38.51 16.16
CA LYS A 164 -29.33 -39.94 16.21
C LYS A 164 -28.57 -40.69 17.31
N MET A 165 -27.35 -40.26 17.64
CA MET A 165 -26.56 -40.82 18.74
C MET A 165 -27.04 -40.41 20.15
N LYS A 166 -27.96 -39.46 20.28
CA LYS A 166 -28.54 -39.05 21.57
C LYS A 166 -29.64 -40.03 21.98
N GLY A 167 -29.27 -41.07 22.73
CA GLY A 167 -30.21 -42.05 23.28
C GLY A 167 -29.56 -43.41 23.57
N LYS A 168 -30.38 -44.35 24.07
CA LYS A 168 -30.00 -45.77 24.14
C LYS A 168 -30.07 -46.35 22.72
N LEU A 169 -28.95 -46.87 22.25
CA LEU A 169 -28.79 -47.51 20.95
C LEU A 169 -28.10 -48.85 21.16
N GLU A 170 -28.40 -49.82 20.30
CA GLU A 170 -27.67 -51.08 20.27
C GLU A 170 -26.18 -50.83 19.94
N PRO A 171 -25.22 -51.59 20.53
CA PRO A 171 -23.79 -51.35 20.36
C PRO A 171 -23.34 -51.31 18.89
N LEU A 172 -23.89 -52.20 18.07
CA LEU A 172 -23.62 -52.30 16.64
C LEU A 172 -24.11 -51.08 15.85
N GLU A 173 -25.29 -50.55 16.18
CA GLU A 173 -25.88 -49.38 15.54
C GLU A 173 -25.12 -48.10 15.93
N ARG A 174 -24.76 -48.00 17.21
CA ARG A 174 -23.88 -46.92 17.71
C ARG A 174 -22.54 -46.92 17.00
N GLN A 175 -21.91 -48.08 16.79
CA GLN A 175 -20.62 -48.17 16.10
C GLN A 175 -20.71 -47.73 14.62
N LYS A 176 -21.81 -48.04 13.93
CA LYS A 176 -22.07 -47.56 12.55
C LYS A 176 -22.17 -46.04 12.51
N LEU A 177 -22.96 -45.43 13.40
CA LEU A 177 -23.12 -43.98 13.47
C LEU A 177 -21.82 -43.26 13.83
N VAL A 178 -20.99 -43.85 14.70
CA VAL A 178 -19.66 -43.32 15.01
C VAL A 178 -18.75 -43.33 13.77
N LYS A 179 -18.75 -44.42 12.99
CA LYS A 179 -17.96 -44.52 11.76
C LYS A 179 -18.45 -43.52 10.70
N GLU A 180 -19.76 -43.39 10.53
CA GLU A 180 -20.38 -42.41 9.63
C GLU A 180 -20.02 -40.97 10.04
N GLY A 181 -20.17 -40.64 11.33
CA GLY A 181 -19.79 -39.33 11.87
C GLY A 181 -18.30 -39.01 11.70
N LYS A 182 -17.42 -40.02 11.81
CA LYS A 182 -16.00 -39.87 11.54
C LYS A 182 -15.73 -39.59 10.06
N ASN A 183 -16.32 -40.36 9.16
CA ASN A 183 -16.17 -40.12 7.71
C ASN A 183 -16.68 -38.72 7.29
N LEU A 184 -17.81 -38.27 7.85
CA LEU A 184 -18.35 -36.93 7.62
C LEU A 184 -17.40 -35.84 8.15
N LYS A 185 -16.79 -36.07 9.32
CA LYS A 185 -15.78 -35.16 9.89
C LYS A 185 -14.55 -35.07 8.99
N ASP A 186 -14.03 -36.21 8.54
CA ASP A 186 -12.82 -36.26 7.71
C ASP A 186 -13.08 -35.56 6.36
N GLY A 187 -14.24 -35.78 5.73
CA GLY A 187 -14.63 -35.05 4.51
C GLY A 187 -14.86 -33.55 4.72
N LEU A 188 -15.39 -33.15 5.88
CA LEU A 188 -15.54 -31.73 6.23
C LEU A 188 -14.20 -31.00 6.32
N ILE A 189 -13.17 -31.64 6.89
CA ILE A 189 -11.84 -31.03 7.03
C ILE A 189 -11.30 -30.65 5.64
N THR A 190 -11.34 -31.58 4.68
CA THR A 190 -10.87 -31.31 3.31
C THR A 190 -11.65 -30.16 2.65
N LEU A 191 -12.97 -30.17 2.73
CA LEU A 191 -13.78 -29.13 2.10
C LEU A 191 -13.65 -27.76 2.77
N GLU A 192 -13.43 -27.72 4.09
CA GLU A 192 -13.17 -26.47 4.82
C GLU A 192 -11.81 -25.88 4.44
N GLU A 193 -10.79 -26.71 4.21
CA GLU A 193 -9.49 -26.28 3.67
C GLU A 193 -9.61 -25.75 2.24
N ASP A 194 -10.35 -26.45 1.37
CA ASP A 194 -10.57 -26.01 -0.01
C ASP A 194 -11.38 -24.72 -0.07
N LEU A 195 -12.40 -24.58 0.79
CA LEU A 195 -13.18 -23.36 0.92
C LEU A 195 -12.31 -22.18 1.35
N LEU A 196 -11.38 -22.37 2.29
CA LEU A 196 -10.45 -21.33 2.72
C LEU A 196 -9.56 -20.88 1.56
N LYS A 197 -8.92 -21.82 0.86
CA LYS A 197 -8.06 -21.53 -0.31
C LYS A 197 -8.83 -20.77 -1.39
N LEU A 198 -10.01 -21.26 -1.78
CA LEU A 198 -10.85 -20.61 -2.77
C LEU A 198 -11.29 -19.21 -2.33
N SER A 199 -11.58 -19.02 -1.04
CA SER A 199 -11.95 -17.71 -0.51
C SER A 199 -10.77 -16.73 -0.56
N ASP A 200 -9.55 -17.20 -0.30
CA ASP A 200 -8.34 -16.37 -0.33
C ASP A 200 -7.95 -16.02 -1.78
N GLU A 201 -8.02 -16.98 -2.70
CA GLU A 201 -7.80 -16.75 -4.14
C GLU A 201 -8.83 -15.76 -4.71
N LEU A 202 -10.13 -15.97 -4.42
CA LEU A 202 -11.19 -15.05 -4.81
C LEU A 202 -10.94 -13.64 -4.28
N GLN A 203 -10.53 -13.52 -3.02
CA GLN A 203 -10.24 -12.24 -2.39
C GLN A 203 -9.08 -11.52 -3.09
N GLN A 204 -8.00 -12.23 -3.42
CA GLN A 204 -6.84 -11.67 -4.09
C GLN A 204 -7.20 -11.15 -5.49
N GLU A 205 -7.89 -11.96 -6.29
CA GLU A 205 -8.28 -11.59 -7.65
C GLU A 205 -9.31 -10.44 -7.66
N ALA A 206 -10.31 -10.48 -6.79
CA ALA A 206 -11.31 -9.43 -6.73
C ALA A 206 -10.75 -8.09 -6.22
N GLN A 207 -9.69 -8.11 -5.42
CA GLN A 207 -8.99 -6.89 -4.98
C GLN A 207 -8.28 -6.16 -6.11
N CYS A 208 -8.06 -6.80 -7.26
CA CYS A 208 -7.52 -6.15 -8.46
C CYS A 208 -8.59 -5.35 -9.23
N ILE A 209 -9.88 -5.58 -8.97
CA ILE A 209 -10.97 -4.84 -9.62
C ILE A 209 -10.94 -3.38 -9.12
N PRO A 210 -10.83 -2.38 -10.02
CA PRO A 210 -10.80 -0.98 -9.65
C PRO A 210 -12.17 -0.52 -9.15
N ASN A 211 -12.23 0.69 -8.60
CA ASN A 211 -13.51 1.32 -8.28
C ASN A 211 -14.38 1.45 -9.55
N MET A 212 -15.68 1.65 -9.37
CA MET A 212 -16.53 2.08 -10.48
C MET A 212 -16.13 3.48 -10.93
N THR A 213 -16.61 3.89 -12.10
CA THR A 213 -16.34 5.21 -12.69
C THR A 213 -17.60 6.05 -12.65
N HIS A 214 -17.48 7.33 -12.29
CA HIS A 214 -18.59 8.27 -12.32
C HIS A 214 -19.15 8.41 -13.75
N PRO A 215 -20.48 8.44 -13.96
CA PRO A 215 -21.09 8.50 -15.30
C PRO A 215 -20.60 9.64 -16.19
N ASP A 216 -20.30 10.80 -15.60
CA ASP A 216 -19.80 11.99 -16.31
C ASP A 216 -18.30 11.97 -16.66
N VAL A 217 -17.55 10.95 -16.23
CA VAL A 217 -16.12 10.86 -16.54
C VAL A 217 -15.91 10.70 -18.04
N PRO A 218 -15.00 11.47 -18.68
CA PRO A 218 -14.62 11.26 -20.07
C PRO A 218 -14.06 9.85 -20.29
N ILE A 219 -14.58 9.13 -21.30
CA ILE A 219 -14.13 7.77 -21.59
C ILE A 219 -12.94 7.81 -22.53
N GLY A 220 -11.83 7.18 -22.13
CA GLY A 220 -10.64 7.01 -22.98
C GLY A 220 -9.33 7.04 -22.20
N GLU A 221 -8.24 7.21 -22.95
CA GLU A 221 -6.90 7.44 -22.41
C GLU A 221 -6.75 8.88 -21.88
N GLU A 222 -5.61 9.22 -21.29
CA GLU A 222 -5.32 10.53 -20.68
C GLU A 222 -5.68 11.72 -21.58
N ASP A 223 -5.40 11.65 -22.88
CA ASP A 223 -5.71 12.69 -23.88
C ASP A 223 -7.22 12.97 -24.06
N CYS A 224 -8.09 12.07 -23.60
CA CYS A 224 -9.54 12.26 -23.62
C CYS A 224 -10.05 13.10 -22.45
N SER A 225 -9.18 13.49 -21.51
CA SER A 225 -9.55 14.33 -20.37
C SER A 225 -10.08 15.69 -20.84
N THR A 226 -11.05 16.24 -20.12
CA THR A 226 -11.76 17.45 -20.57
C THR A 226 -11.49 18.64 -19.67
N MET A 227 -11.30 19.82 -20.25
CA MET A 227 -11.09 21.04 -19.47
C MET A 227 -12.40 21.47 -18.79
N ARG A 228 -12.36 21.62 -17.47
CA ARG A 228 -13.48 22.14 -16.67
C ARG A 228 -13.46 23.66 -16.62
N LYS A 229 -12.29 24.24 -16.38
CA LYS A 229 -12.12 25.68 -16.17
C LYS A 229 -10.71 26.14 -16.54
N MET A 230 -10.60 27.39 -16.98
CA MET A 230 -9.33 28.10 -17.19
C MET A 230 -9.36 29.39 -16.35
N VAL A 231 -8.28 29.70 -15.63
CA VAL A 231 -8.21 30.85 -14.73
C VAL A 231 -6.96 31.68 -14.99
N GLY A 232 -7.12 32.99 -15.20
CA GLY A 232 -6.03 33.91 -15.49
C GLY A 232 -5.56 33.86 -16.95
N SER A 233 -4.37 34.38 -17.20
CA SER A 233 -3.68 34.34 -18.50
C SER A 233 -2.17 34.17 -18.27
N PRO A 234 -1.42 33.58 -19.23
CA PRO A 234 0.03 33.49 -19.11
C PRO A 234 0.62 34.89 -19.00
N HIS A 235 1.66 35.06 -18.18
CA HIS A 235 2.38 36.33 -18.11
C HIS A 235 3.19 36.56 -19.40
N GLU A 236 3.09 37.76 -19.96
CA GLU A 236 3.90 38.16 -21.12
C GLU A 236 5.22 38.79 -20.65
N PHE A 237 6.32 38.12 -20.95
CA PHE A 237 7.67 38.60 -20.62
C PHE A 237 8.23 39.43 -21.78
N SER A 238 8.75 40.62 -21.48
CA SER A 238 9.46 41.49 -22.45
C SER A 238 10.94 41.11 -22.63
N PHE A 239 11.34 39.95 -22.11
CA PHE A 239 12.70 39.42 -22.11
C PHE A 239 12.67 37.89 -22.25
N PRO A 240 13.78 37.25 -22.64
CA PRO A 240 13.85 35.79 -22.72
C PRO A 240 13.59 35.13 -21.37
N VAL A 241 12.61 34.25 -21.32
CA VAL A 241 12.21 33.48 -20.13
C VAL A 241 13.31 32.49 -19.78
N LYS A 242 13.72 32.47 -18.51
CA LYS A 242 14.59 31.42 -17.96
C LYS A 242 13.74 30.33 -17.32
N ASP A 243 14.15 29.08 -17.46
CA ASP A 243 13.54 27.97 -16.72
C ASP A 243 14.00 27.96 -15.25
N HIS A 244 13.33 27.17 -14.41
CA HIS A 244 13.68 27.06 -13.00
C HIS A 244 15.10 26.52 -12.76
N LEU A 245 15.71 25.77 -13.69
CA LEU A 245 17.08 25.29 -13.56
C LEU A 245 18.09 26.43 -13.72
N GLN A 246 17.88 27.26 -14.74
CA GLN A 246 18.68 28.46 -15.00
C GLN A 246 18.55 29.45 -13.84
N LEU A 247 17.33 29.76 -13.42
CA LEU A 247 17.07 30.64 -12.27
C LEU A 247 17.67 30.06 -10.99
N GLY A 248 17.47 28.76 -10.75
CA GLY A 248 17.99 28.08 -9.58
C GLY A 248 19.52 28.08 -9.50
N LYS A 249 20.21 28.04 -10.64
CA LYS A 249 21.67 28.17 -10.70
C LYS A 249 22.14 29.60 -10.42
N GLU A 250 21.53 30.59 -11.06
CA GLU A 250 21.93 32.00 -10.93
C GLU A 250 21.65 32.57 -9.53
N LEU A 251 20.58 32.09 -8.89
CA LEU A 251 20.16 32.47 -7.54
C LEU A 251 20.76 31.56 -6.45
N ASP A 252 21.56 30.55 -6.83
CA ASP A 252 22.16 29.56 -5.91
C ASP A 252 21.11 28.81 -5.05
N LEU A 253 19.99 28.41 -5.64
CA LEU A 253 18.84 27.82 -4.94
C LEU A 253 18.87 26.29 -4.88
N PHE A 254 19.52 25.63 -5.84
CA PHE A 254 19.51 24.18 -5.96
C PHE A 254 20.93 23.61 -6.07
N GLU A 255 21.12 22.40 -5.58
CA GLU A 255 22.34 21.62 -5.80
C GLU A 255 21.96 20.20 -6.24
N PHE A 256 22.04 19.95 -7.54
CA PHE A 256 21.69 18.67 -8.16
C PHE A 256 22.89 17.75 -8.31
N ASP A 257 24.08 18.29 -8.57
CA ASP A 257 25.27 17.48 -8.86
C ASP A 257 25.73 16.77 -7.58
N ALA A 258 25.80 17.48 -6.46
CA ALA A 258 26.12 16.85 -5.17
C ALA A 258 25.01 15.87 -4.73
N ALA A 259 23.74 16.17 -4.99
CA ALA A 259 22.65 15.25 -4.67
C ALA A 259 22.71 13.97 -5.50
N ALA A 260 23.08 14.06 -6.78
CA ALA A 260 23.27 12.92 -7.67
C ALA A 260 24.42 12.01 -7.21
N GLU A 261 25.53 12.60 -6.75
CA GLU A 261 26.66 11.84 -6.21
C GLU A 261 26.29 11.11 -4.91
N VAL A 262 25.48 11.73 -4.05
CA VAL A 262 25.14 11.17 -2.72
C VAL A 262 23.98 10.18 -2.78
N SER A 263 22.91 10.48 -3.52
CA SER A 263 21.63 9.75 -3.49
C SER A 263 21.20 9.18 -4.85
N GLY A 264 21.96 9.45 -5.91
CA GLY A 264 21.61 9.09 -7.28
C GLY A 264 20.75 10.16 -7.99
N SER A 265 20.44 9.91 -9.26
CA SER A 265 19.67 10.85 -10.10
C SER A 265 18.31 11.19 -9.50
N LYS A 266 17.76 12.37 -9.85
CA LYS A 266 16.41 12.85 -9.44
C LYS A 266 16.27 13.12 -7.93
N PHE A 267 17.39 13.30 -7.23
CA PHE A 267 17.46 13.94 -5.93
C PHE A 267 18.04 15.36 -6.06
N TYR A 268 17.83 16.19 -5.05
CA TYR A 268 18.27 17.59 -5.02
C TYR A 268 18.47 18.06 -3.57
N TYR A 269 19.34 19.05 -3.38
CA TYR A 269 19.29 19.91 -2.20
C TYR A 269 18.62 21.24 -2.57
N LEU A 270 17.77 21.74 -1.68
CA LEU A 270 17.39 23.16 -1.67
C LEU A 270 18.43 23.94 -0.86
N LYS A 271 18.74 25.16 -1.30
CA LYS A 271 19.65 26.09 -0.64
C LYS A 271 18.99 27.45 -0.47
N ASN A 272 19.46 28.18 0.54
CA ASN A 272 19.16 29.60 0.71
C ASN A 272 17.65 29.91 0.72
N GLU A 273 17.20 30.88 -0.08
CA GLU A 273 15.82 31.33 -0.13
C GLU A 273 14.85 30.23 -0.59
N ALA A 274 15.31 29.20 -1.32
CA ALA A 274 14.44 28.08 -1.71
C ALA A 274 14.08 27.17 -0.52
N VAL A 275 14.96 27.04 0.48
CA VAL A 275 14.62 26.35 1.74
C VAL A 275 13.52 27.11 2.47
N MET A 276 13.68 28.43 2.55
CA MET A 276 12.68 29.28 3.20
C MET A 276 11.36 29.31 2.42
N LEU A 277 11.41 29.24 1.08
CA LEU A 277 10.23 29.16 0.22
C LEU A 277 9.47 27.84 0.39
N GLU A 278 10.15 26.70 0.51
CA GLU A 278 9.51 25.42 0.85
C GLU A 278 8.76 25.52 2.19
N MET A 279 9.43 26.00 3.23
CA MET A 279 8.82 26.16 4.55
C MET A 279 7.66 27.16 4.52
N ALA A 280 7.78 28.22 3.71
CA ALA A 280 6.74 29.21 3.53
C ALA A 280 5.49 28.62 2.87
N LEU A 281 5.66 27.86 1.79
CA LEU A 281 4.56 27.18 1.08
C LEU A 281 3.84 26.18 1.99
N VAL A 282 4.58 25.37 2.75
CA VAL A 282 3.98 24.41 3.70
C VAL A 282 3.13 25.13 4.75
N ASN A 283 3.71 26.11 5.45
CA ASN A 283 3.03 26.81 6.54
C ASN A 283 1.84 27.66 6.05
N TRP A 284 2.01 28.33 4.91
CA TRP A 284 0.93 29.10 4.29
C TRP A 284 -0.23 28.19 3.89
N THR A 285 0.05 27.07 3.22
CA THR A 285 -0.99 26.11 2.79
C THR A 285 -1.74 25.54 3.99
N LEU A 286 -1.03 25.07 5.03
CA LEU A 286 -1.66 24.58 6.26
C LEU A 286 -2.55 25.65 6.90
N SER A 287 -2.06 26.88 7.01
CA SER A 287 -2.82 28.01 7.55
C SER A 287 -4.11 28.28 6.76
N GLU A 288 -4.06 28.31 5.43
CA GLU A 288 -5.26 28.55 4.60
C GLU A 288 -6.27 27.40 4.68
N VAL A 289 -5.81 26.15 4.67
CA VAL A 289 -6.69 24.98 4.73
C VAL A 289 -7.30 24.80 6.12
N MET A 290 -6.57 25.13 7.20
CA MET A 290 -7.10 25.12 8.57
C MET A 290 -8.28 26.08 8.76
N LYS A 291 -8.27 27.24 8.09
CA LYS A 291 -9.42 28.19 8.09
C LYS A 291 -10.69 27.58 7.50
N ARG A 292 -10.59 26.49 6.73
CA ARG A 292 -11.70 25.72 6.15
C ARG A 292 -12.19 24.58 7.05
N GLY A 293 -11.71 24.50 8.30
CA GLY A 293 -12.15 23.51 9.28
C GLY A 293 -11.42 22.17 9.21
N PHE A 294 -10.28 22.11 8.51
CA PHE A 294 -9.44 20.92 8.47
C PHE A 294 -8.53 20.85 9.71
N THR A 295 -8.41 19.65 10.28
CA THR A 295 -7.50 19.39 11.39
C THR A 295 -6.09 19.13 10.87
N PRO A 296 -5.07 19.89 11.28
CA PRO A 296 -3.70 19.70 10.81
C PRO A 296 -3.05 18.46 11.44
N LEU A 297 -2.26 17.74 10.65
CA LEU A 297 -1.51 16.56 11.06
C LEU A 297 -0.07 16.57 10.51
N THR A 298 0.83 15.91 11.24
CA THR A 298 2.08 15.36 10.70
C THR A 298 1.98 13.85 10.74
N THR A 299 2.42 13.15 9.70
CA THR A 299 2.23 11.70 9.58
C THR A 299 3.53 10.91 9.71
N PRO A 300 3.48 9.66 10.19
CA PRO A 300 4.58 8.72 9.96
C PRO A 300 4.82 8.54 8.46
N GLU A 301 6.08 8.52 8.04
CA GLU A 301 6.47 8.34 6.63
C GLU A 301 6.83 6.89 6.28
N LEU A 302 6.99 6.05 7.31
CA LEU A 302 7.07 4.60 7.21
C LEU A 302 5.75 3.99 7.67
N VAL A 303 5.13 3.21 6.79
CA VAL A 303 3.86 2.52 7.04
C VAL A 303 3.98 1.05 6.69
N ARG A 304 3.06 0.21 7.19
CA ARG A 304 3.01 -1.20 6.77
C ARG A 304 2.56 -1.27 5.31
N SER A 305 3.17 -2.16 4.52
CA SER A 305 2.86 -2.37 3.10
C SER A 305 1.38 -2.69 2.87
N SER A 306 0.74 -3.40 3.81
CA SER A 306 -0.69 -3.69 3.76
C SER A 306 -1.56 -2.42 3.78
N VAL A 307 -1.13 -1.33 4.43
CA VAL A 307 -1.88 -0.06 4.45
C VAL A 307 -1.83 0.63 3.08
N VAL A 308 -0.67 0.59 2.41
CA VAL A 308 -0.51 1.10 1.04
C VAL A 308 -1.44 0.35 0.08
N GLU A 309 -1.44 -0.98 0.16
CA GLU A 309 -2.33 -1.83 -0.64
C GLU A 309 -3.81 -1.57 -0.34
N LYS A 310 -4.17 -1.39 0.94
CA LYS A 310 -5.54 -1.05 1.37
C LYS A 310 -6.01 0.31 0.84
N CYS A 311 -5.12 1.27 0.64
CA CYS A 311 -5.46 2.56 0.03
C CYS A 311 -5.60 2.49 -1.51
N GLY A 312 -5.28 1.33 -2.12
CA GLY A 312 -5.40 1.13 -3.56
C GLY A 312 -4.12 1.39 -4.36
N PHE A 313 -3.00 1.64 -3.68
CA PHE A 313 -1.68 1.78 -4.32
C PHE A 313 -1.07 0.40 -4.56
N GLN A 314 -1.66 -0.35 -5.48
CA GLN A 314 -1.13 -1.63 -5.91
C GLN A 314 -0.32 -1.43 -7.21
N PRO A 315 0.89 -1.99 -7.30
CA PRO A 315 1.70 -1.87 -8.51
C PRO A 315 0.99 -2.54 -9.69
N ARG A 316 0.79 -1.78 -10.78
CA ARG A 316 0.38 -2.33 -12.08
C ARG A 316 1.62 -2.98 -12.72
N GLY A 317 1.92 -4.22 -12.35
CA GLY A 317 3.06 -4.99 -12.86
C GLY A 317 4.33 -4.90 -12.00
N GLU A 318 5.50 -5.07 -12.61
CA GLU A 318 6.80 -5.16 -11.91
C GLU A 318 7.35 -3.80 -11.42
N ASN A 319 6.87 -2.69 -12.01
CA ASN A 319 7.31 -1.34 -11.69
C ASN A 319 6.49 -0.76 -10.51
N THR A 320 6.95 -1.03 -9.29
CA THR A 320 6.36 -0.42 -8.09
C THR A 320 6.75 1.04 -7.94
N GLN A 321 5.80 1.92 -7.58
CA GLN A 321 6.05 3.32 -7.19
C GLN A 321 6.49 3.46 -5.72
N VAL A 322 6.58 2.35 -4.97
CA VAL A 322 6.77 2.34 -3.51
C VAL A 322 8.16 1.81 -3.17
N TYR A 323 8.92 2.54 -2.35
CA TYR A 323 10.16 2.06 -1.75
C TYR A 323 9.86 1.19 -0.52
N THR A 324 10.42 -0.02 -0.45
CA THR A 324 10.24 -0.96 0.66
C THR A 324 11.48 -1.00 1.56
N VAL A 325 11.27 -1.26 2.86
CA VAL A 325 12.36 -1.42 3.82
C VAL A 325 12.74 -2.90 3.93
N GLU A 326 13.98 -3.22 3.56
CA GLU A 326 14.51 -4.59 3.57
C GLU A 326 14.37 -5.24 4.96
N GLY A 327 13.93 -6.49 5.01
CA GLY A 327 13.78 -7.25 6.25
C GLY A 327 12.59 -6.83 7.12
N SER A 328 11.66 -6.02 6.61
CA SER A 328 10.46 -5.59 7.34
C SER A 328 9.20 -5.65 6.47
N ASP A 329 8.02 -5.50 7.09
CA ASP A 329 6.75 -5.30 6.38
C ASP A 329 6.47 -3.83 6.04
N GLN A 330 7.44 -2.93 6.23
CA GLN A 330 7.28 -1.48 6.10
C GLN A 330 7.76 -0.94 4.75
N CYS A 331 7.19 0.19 4.37
CA CYS A 331 7.53 0.93 3.16
C CYS A 331 7.35 2.44 3.35
N LEU A 332 7.99 3.22 2.48
CA LEU A 332 7.86 4.67 2.46
C LEU A 332 6.58 5.09 1.73
N ILE A 333 5.92 6.13 2.26
CA ILE A 333 4.69 6.66 1.68
C ILE A 333 4.97 7.50 0.42
N GLY A 334 4.13 7.37 -0.61
CA GLY A 334 4.13 8.25 -1.78
C GLY A 334 3.21 9.48 -1.65
N THR A 335 2.48 9.57 -0.54
CA THR A 335 1.52 10.63 -0.18
C THR A 335 1.06 10.46 1.28
N ALA A 336 0.78 11.56 1.98
CA ALA A 336 0.17 11.55 3.31
C ALA A 336 -1.27 10.98 3.31
N GLU A 337 -1.92 10.84 2.15
CA GLU A 337 -3.19 10.14 2.00
C GLU A 337 -3.17 8.76 2.66
N ILE A 338 -2.06 8.02 2.52
CA ILE A 338 -1.94 6.64 3.03
C ILE A 338 -2.02 6.59 4.56
N PRO A 339 -1.15 7.28 5.32
CA PRO A 339 -1.22 7.26 6.78
C PRO A 339 -2.48 7.96 7.32
N VAL A 340 -2.97 9.01 6.65
CA VAL A 340 -4.22 9.67 7.08
C VAL A 340 -5.43 8.76 6.86
N GLY A 341 -5.54 8.08 5.72
CA GLY A 341 -6.57 7.08 5.47
C GLY A 341 -6.54 5.93 6.49
N GLY A 342 -5.35 5.56 6.97
CA GLY A 342 -5.15 4.55 8.00
C GLY A 342 -5.55 4.96 9.43
N ILE A 343 -5.78 6.25 9.72
CA ILE A 343 -5.96 6.73 11.12
C ILE A 343 -7.22 6.15 11.79
N HIS A 344 -8.25 5.83 11.00
CA HIS A 344 -9.51 5.24 11.45
C HIS A 344 -9.69 3.78 11.02
N MET A 345 -8.60 3.09 10.66
CA MET A 345 -8.64 1.70 10.21
C MET A 345 -9.39 0.80 11.19
N ASP A 346 -10.24 -0.07 10.66
CA ASP A 346 -11.04 -1.05 11.41
C ASP A 346 -11.98 -0.46 12.48
N SER A 347 -12.32 0.83 12.37
CA SER A 347 -13.21 1.53 13.31
C SER A 347 -14.66 1.66 12.83
N ILE A 348 -15.57 1.86 13.79
CA ILE A 348 -16.97 2.26 13.55
C ILE A 348 -17.18 3.64 14.17
N LEU A 349 -17.24 4.67 13.33
CA LEU A 349 -17.42 6.06 13.70
C LEU A 349 -18.87 6.36 14.09
N ALA A 350 -19.07 7.31 14.99
CA ALA A 350 -20.38 7.91 15.23
C ALA A 350 -20.72 8.86 14.07
N GLU A 351 -21.96 8.86 13.59
CA GLU A 351 -22.39 9.76 12.51
C GLU A 351 -22.14 11.24 12.83
N SER A 352 -22.30 11.65 14.09
CA SER A 352 -22.05 13.03 14.54
C SER A 352 -20.59 13.48 14.45
N MET A 353 -19.64 12.57 14.19
CA MET A 353 -18.25 12.91 13.93
C MET A 353 -17.98 13.26 12.46
N LEU A 354 -18.90 12.93 11.55
CA LEU A 354 -18.72 13.16 10.12
C LEU A 354 -19.25 14.56 9.74
N PRO A 355 -18.58 15.25 8.79
CA PRO A 355 -17.34 14.85 8.11
C PRO A 355 -16.10 14.98 9.01
N LEU A 356 -15.12 14.10 8.82
CA LEU A 356 -13.77 14.28 9.34
C LEU A 356 -12.88 14.85 8.24
N LYS A 357 -12.31 16.04 8.48
CA LYS A 357 -11.46 16.77 7.54
C LYS A 357 -10.04 16.91 8.09
N TYR A 358 -9.04 16.43 7.35
CA TYR A 358 -7.64 16.43 7.74
C TYR A 358 -6.76 17.10 6.70
N VAL A 359 -5.79 17.90 7.15
CA VAL A 359 -4.72 18.42 6.29
C VAL A 359 -3.38 17.96 6.86
N ALA A 360 -2.56 17.32 6.05
CA ALA A 360 -1.34 16.66 6.51
C ALA A 360 -0.12 17.08 5.68
N PHE A 361 0.96 17.41 6.38
CA PHE A 361 2.28 17.58 5.76
C PHE A 361 3.09 16.29 5.91
N SER A 362 3.76 15.87 4.84
CA SER A 362 4.77 14.81 4.85
C SER A 362 5.77 14.96 3.72
N HIS A 363 6.93 14.31 3.85
CA HIS A 363 7.71 13.94 2.69
C HIS A 363 7.04 12.74 1.99
N CYS A 364 7.18 12.70 0.68
CA CYS A 364 6.63 11.71 -0.22
C CYS A 364 7.78 11.08 -1.00
N PHE A 365 7.77 9.75 -1.10
CA PHE A 365 8.81 8.96 -1.73
C PHE A 365 8.22 8.14 -2.87
N ARG A 366 8.75 8.31 -4.09
CA ARG A 366 8.30 7.60 -5.29
C ARG A 366 9.49 7.08 -6.07
N THR A 367 9.46 5.82 -6.47
CA THR A 367 10.55 5.23 -7.27
C THR A 367 10.60 5.81 -8.67
N GLU A 368 9.53 6.48 -9.13
CA GLU A 368 9.41 7.06 -10.47
C GLU A 368 9.75 6.08 -11.60
N ALA A 369 9.52 4.78 -11.34
CA ALA A 369 9.74 3.70 -12.30
C ALA A 369 8.86 3.91 -13.54
N GLY A 370 9.46 3.86 -14.73
CA GLY A 370 8.76 4.04 -16.01
C GLY A 370 8.70 5.49 -16.53
N ALA A 371 9.08 6.49 -15.74
CA ALA A 371 9.12 7.88 -16.19
C ALA A 371 10.52 8.28 -16.70
N ALA A 372 10.80 7.97 -17.97
CA ALA A 372 11.98 8.42 -18.68
C ALA A 372 11.62 9.51 -19.71
N GLY A 373 12.37 10.61 -19.76
CA GLY A 373 12.17 11.65 -20.76
C GLY A 373 12.65 13.04 -20.34
N THR A 374 12.90 13.90 -21.32
CA THR A 374 13.35 15.29 -21.13
C THR A 374 12.35 16.17 -20.38
N ALA A 375 11.06 15.82 -20.39
CA ALA A 375 9.98 16.50 -19.68
C ALA A 375 9.99 16.31 -18.14
N THR A 376 11.00 15.61 -17.60
CA THR A 376 11.11 15.25 -16.17
C THR A 376 12.32 15.87 -15.45
N ARG A 377 12.98 16.87 -16.07
CA ARG A 377 14.19 17.50 -15.53
C ARG A 377 13.91 18.42 -14.35
N GLY A 378 14.93 18.63 -13.52
CA GLY A 378 14.88 19.52 -12.36
C GLY A 378 13.94 19.04 -11.28
N LEU A 379 13.10 19.95 -10.78
CA LEU A 379 12.19 19.69 -9.65
C LEU A 379 10.85 19.05 -10.06
N TYR A 380 10.61 18.83 -11.35
CA TYR A 380 9.29 18.44 -11.85
C TYR A 380 8.89 17.02 -11.43
N ARG A 381 9.86 16.09 -11.43
CA ARG A 381 9.67 14.68 -11.08
C ARG A 381 10.91 14.12 -10.37
N VAL A 382 10.78 13.92 -9.07
CA VAL A 382 11.86 13.63 -8.13
C VAL A 382 11.48 12.47 -7.21
N HIS A 383 12.47 11.77 -6.65
CA HIS A 383 12.20 10.60 -5.80
C HIS A 383 11.67 10.96 -4.42
N GLN A 384 12.04 12.15 -3.91
CA GLN A 384 11.61 12.66 -2.61
C GLN A 384 11.09 14.09 -2.76
N PHE A 385 9.94 14.39 -2.19
CA PHE A 385 9.38 15.74 -2.18
C PHE A 385 8.42 16.00 -1.03
N SER A 386 8.33 17.25 -0.62
CA SER A 386 7.36 17.73 0.35
C SER A 386 5.97 17.91 -0.28
N LYS A 387 4.92 17.49 0.43
CA LYS A 387 3.52 17.69 0.01
C LYS A 387 2.61 18.00 1.20
N VAL A 388 1.64 18.88 0.98
CA VAL A 388 0.50 19.10 1.88
C VAL A 388 -0.75 18.48 1.26
N GLU A 389 -1.35 17.52 1.96
CA GLU A 389 -2.49 16.72 1.49
C GLU A 389 -3.76 17.06 2.29
N MET A 390 -4.90 17.18 1.62
CA MET A 390 -6.23 17.19 2.21
C MET A 390 -6.86 15.81 2.13
N PHE A 391 -7.55 15.39 3.18
CA PHE A 391 -8.28 14.13 3.24
C PHE A 391 -9.61 14.30 3.97
N ILE A 392 -10.68 13.71 3.43
CA ILE A 392 -12.02 13.77 4.01
C ILE A 392 -12.58 12.36 4.15
N LEU A 393 -13.18 12.07 5.31
CA LEU A 393 -14.11 10.95 5.50
C LEU A 393 -15.51 11.54 5.70
N CYS A 394 -16.47 11.16 4.87
CA CYS A 394 -17.83 11.71 4.92
C CYS A 394 -18.90 10.65 4.73
N GLN A 395 -20.17 11.04 4.86
CA GLN A 395 -21.29 10.19 4.47
C GLN A 395 -21.35 10.05 2.95
N PRO A 396 -21.86 8.93 2.42
CA PRO A 396 -21.99 8.71 0.98
C PRO A 396 -22.73 9.82 0.24
N GLU A 397 -23.77 10.37 0.86
CA GLU A 397 -24.65 11.38 0.30
C GLU A 397 -23.96 12.76 0.15
N GLU A 398 -22.84 12.97 0.83
CA GLU A 398 -22.10 14.24 0.85
C GLU A 398 -20.86 14.24 -0.06
N SER A 399 -20.42 13.08 -0.57
CA SER A 399 -19.09 12.95 -1.19
C SER A 399 -18.89 13.85 -2.40
N GLU A 400 -19.89 13.96 -3.29
CA GLU A 400 -19.79 14.83 -4.46
C GLU A 400 -19.62 16.30 -4.06
N SER A 401 -20.34 16.75 -3.02
CA SER A 401 -20.22 18.13 -2.53
C SER A 401 -18.84 18.42 -1.94
N TYR A 402 -18.25 17.45 -1.24
CA TYR A 402 -16.89 17.59 -0.73
C TYR A 402 -15.82 17.50 -1.83
N HIS A 403 -16.07 16.77 -2.93
CA HIS A 403 -15.16 16.76 -4.07
C HIS A 403 -15.08 18.14 -4.71
N GLU A 404 -16.22 18.80 -4.88
CA GLU A 404 -16.29 20.20 -5.35
C GLU A 404 -15.70 21.19 -4.33
N GLU A 405 -15.84 20.94 -3.02
CA GLU A 405 -15.17 21.74 -1.99
C GLU A 405 -13.64 21.65 -2.10
N LEU A 406 -13.09 20.43 -2.27
CA LEU A 406 -11.64 20.20 -2.36
C LEU A 406 -11.03 20.90 -3.57
N ILE A 407 -11.59 20.72 -4.77
CA ILE A 407 -11.10 21.41 -5.98
C ILE A 407 -11.25 22.92 -5.85
N LYS A 408 -12.29 23.41 -5.17
CA LYS A 408 -12.45 24.84 -4.90
C LYS A 408 -11.35 25.38 -3.97
N ILE A 409 -10.93 24.63 -2.96
CA ILE A 409 -9.81 25.00 -2.09
C ILE A 409 -8.51 25.09 -2.91
N GLU A 410 -8.23 24.10 -3.76
CA GLU A 410 -7.08 24.12 -4.66
C GLU A 410 -7.09 25.36 -5.57
N GLU A 411 -8.22 25.62 -6.24
CA GLU A 411 -8.40 26.80 -7.08
C GLU A 411 -8.14 28.12 -6.32
N ASP A 412 -8.67 28.24 -5.10
CA ASP A 412 -8.51 29.44 -4.28
C ASP A 412 -7.04 29.64 -3.85
N LEU A 413 -6.35 28.55 -3.48
CA LEU A 413 -4.92 28.56 -3.14
C LEU A 413 -4.10 29.06 -4.34
N PHE A 414 -4.25 28.43 -5.51
CA PHE A 414 -3.45 28.79 -6.69
C PHE A 414 -3.79 30.17 -7.25
N SER A 415 -5.06 30.57 -7.21
CA SER A 415 -5.50 31.92 -7.57
C SER A 415 -4.91 32.98 -6.65
N SER A 416 -4.85 32.71 -5.34
CA SER A 416 -4.27 33.67 -4.39
C SER A 416 -2.75 33.86 -4.59
N LEU A 417 -2.06 32.85 -5.10
CA LEU A 417 -0.67 32.92 -5.56
C LEU A 417 -0.53 33.52 -6.96
N GLY A 418 -1.62 34.02 -7.57
CA GLY A 418 -1.60 34.66 -8.88
C GLY A 418 -1.22 33.74 -10.03
N LEU A 419 -1.38 32.42 -9.88
CA LEU A 419 -1.01 31.46 -10.93
C LEU A 419 -2.07 31.42 -12.04
N HIS A 420 -1.59 31.23 -13.28
CA HIS A 420 -2.43 30.87 -14.40
C HIS A 420 -2.52 29.35 -14.52
N TYR A 421 -3.73 28.80 -14.49
CA TYR A 421 -3.94 27.36 -14.46
C TYR A 421 -5.27 26.96 -15.12
N LYS A 422 -5.40 25.66 -15.39
CA LYS A 422 -6.65 25.01 -15.80
C LYS A 422 -6.97 23.85 -14.87
N THR A 423 -8.26 23.57 -14.71
CA THR A 423 -8.75 22.35 -14.06
C THR A 423 -9.29 21.39 -15.11
N ILE A 424 -9.03 20.11 -14.92
CA ILE A 424 -9.27 19.06 -15.90
C ILE A 424 -10.09 17.93 -15.24
N ASP A 425 -11.13 17.46 -15.92
CA ASP A 425 -11.84 16.22 -15.58
C ASP A 425 -11.13 15.04 -16.25
N MET A 426 -10.52 14.19 -15.44
CA MET A 426 -9.59 13.17 -15.91
C MET A 426 -10.34 12.00 -16.54
N ALA A 427 -9.83 11.52 -17.68
CA ALA A 427 -10.42 10.40 -18.39
C ALA A 427 -10.32 9.08 -17.63
N SER A 428 -11.21 8.13 -17.97
CA SER A 428 -11.34 6.84 -17.30
C SER A 428 -10.03 6.05 -17.20
N GLY A 429 -9.16 6.12 -18.21
CA GLY A 429 -7.85 5.45 -18.24
C GLY A 429 -6.84 5.98 -17.21
N ASP A 430 -6.98 7.24 -16.79
CA ASP A 430 -6.05 7.92 -15.87
C ASP A 430 -6.59 8.08 -14.43
N LEU A 431 -7.76 7.52 -14.12
CA LEU A 431 -8.33 7.60 -12.77
C LEU A 431 -7.56 6.77 -11.71
N GLY A 432 -6.56 5.97 -12.10
CA GLY A 432 -5.95 4.97 -11.21
C GLY A 432 -6.93 3.85 -10.84
N ALA A 433 -6.71 3.17 -9.72
CA ALA A 433 -7.64 2.14 -9.19
C ALA A 433 -8.69 2.67 -8.21
N PRO A 434 -8.38 3.56 -7.24
CA PRO A 434 -9.33 3.93 -6.19
C PRO A 434 -10.32 5.03 -6.59
N ALA A 435 -9.96 5.97 -7.48
CA ALA A 435 -10.82 7.11 -7.77
C ALA A 435 -12.10 6.69 -8.52
N TYR A 436 -13.24 7.21 -8.09
CA TYR A 436 -14.52 7.19 -8.79
C TYR A 436 -14.61 8.34 -9.79
N ARG A 437 -14.08 9.50 -9.40
CA ARG A 437 -13.88 10.71 -10.22
C ARG A 437 -12.61 11.42 -9.76
N LYS A 438 -11.85 12.02 -10.68
CA LYS A 438 -10.58 12.70 -10.41
C LYS A 438 -10.53 14.01 -11.20
N PHE A 439 -10.12 15.07 -10.52
CA PHE A 439 -9.86 16.38 -11.12
C PHE A 439 -8.41 16.74 -10.92
N ASP A 440 -7.72 17.13 -11.99
CA ASP A 440 -6.35 17.65 -11.89
C ASP A 440 -6.32 19.16 -12.11
N VAL A 441 -5.33 19.80 -11.50
CA VAL A 441 -5.02 21.20 -11.72
C VAL A 441 -3.64 21.29 -12.37
N GLU A 442 -3.59 21.90 -13.54
CA GLU A 442 -2.33 22.16 -14.24
C GLU A 442 -2.05 23.64 -14.32
N ALA A 443 -0.86 24.06 -13.89
CA ALA A 443 -0.42 25.45 -13.95
C ALA A 443 0.54 25.68 -15.12
N TRP A 444 0.49 26.89 -15.68
CA TRP A 444 1.40 27.32 -16.72
C TRP A 444 2.85 27.40 -16.20
N MET A 445 3.77 26.73 -16.90
CA MET A 445 5.20 26.74 -16.59
C MET A 445 5.96 27.37 -17.79
N PRO A 446 6.28 28.67 -17.74
CA PRO A 446 6.92 29.40 -18.83
C PRO A 446 8.17 28.72 -19.41
N GLY A 447 9.02 28.15 -18.57
CA GLY A 447 10.24 27.46 -18.98
C GLY A 447 9.97 26.15 -19.74
N LEU A 448 8.87 25.46 -19.43
CA LEU A 448 8.42 24.28 -20.17
C LEU A 448 7.58 24.64 -21.42
N GLY A 449 7.06 25.86 -21.50
CA GLY A 449 6.17 26.30 -22.58
C GLY A 449 4.83 25.55 -22.63
N ARG A 450 4.41 24.94 -21.52
CA ARG A 450 3.16 24.17 -21.41
C ARG A 450 2.64 24.19 -19.97
N TYR A 451 1.44 23.64 -19.80
CA TYR A 451 0.88 23.36 -18.48
C TYR A 451 1.53 22.10 -17.89
N GLY A 452 1.69 22.09 -16.57
CA GLY A 452 2.11 20.94 -15.80
C GLY A 452 1.21 20.75 -14.59
N GLU A 453 0.82 19.50 -14.33
CA GLU A 453 0.05 19.10 -13.16
C GLU A 453 0.73 19.56 -11.85
N ILE A 454 0.01 20.30 -11.03
CA ILE A 454 0.44 20.73 -9.69
C ILE A 454 -0.43 20.16 -8.58
N SER A 455 -1.61 19.64 -8.93
CA SER A 455 -2.56 19.06 -7.99
C SER A 455 -3.46 18.00 -8.63
N SER A 456 -4.01 17.15 -7.77
CA SER A 456 -5.09 16.21 -8.06
C SER A 456 -6.05 16.11 -6.89
N ALA A 457 -7.35 15.97 -7.17
CA ALA A 457 -8.43 15.78 -6.22
C ALA A 457 -9.32 14.60 -6.63
N SER A 458 -9.46 13.61 -5.76
CA SER A 458 -10.19 12.37 -6.05
C SER A 458 -11.32 12.11 -5.05
N ASN A 459 -12.49 11.74 -5.56
CA ASN A 459 -13.51 11.04 -4.79
C ASN A 459 -13.28 9.54 -4.93
N CYS A 460 -13.02 8.81 -3.84
CA CYS A 460 -12.78 7.37 -3.86
C CYS A 460 -13.99 6.55 -3.41
N THR A 461 -15.13 7.19 -3.18
CA THR A 461 -16.34 6.58 -2.62
C THR A 461 -15.99 5.62 -1.47
N ASP A 462 -16.54 4.42 -1.43
CA ASP A 462 -16.25 3.44 -0.39
C ASP A 462 -15.10 2.46 -0.73
N TYR A 463 -14.36 2.69 -1.82
CA TYR A 463 -13.31 1.77 -2.27
C TYR A 463 -12.21 1.56 -1.23
N GLN A 464 -11.71 2.65 -0.66
CA GLN A 464 -10.65 2.61 0.35
C GLN A 464 -11.22 2.20 1.71
N SER A 465 -12.39 2.71 2.10
CA SER A 465 -13.00 2.39 3.40
C SER A 465 -13.40 0.91 3.50
N ARG A 466 -13.82 0.26 2.41
CA ARG A 466 -14.02 -1.20 2.36
C ARG A 466 -12.75 -2.01 2.59
N ARG A 467 -11.60 -1.49 2.15
CA ARG A 467 -10.28 -2.12 2.32
C ARG A 467 -9.68 -1.85 3.69
N LEU A 468 -9.91 -0.66 4.22
CA LEU A 468 -9.45 -0.18 5.52
C LEU A 468 -10.42 -0.54 6.67
N GLY A 469 -11.59 -1.11 6.38
CA GLY A 469 -12.58 -1.51 7.38
C GLY A 469 -13.34 -0.35 8.04
N ILE A 470 -13.31 0.86 7.47
CA ILE A 470 -13.82 2.09 8.09
C ILE A 470 -15.31 2.23 7.85
N ARG A 471 -16.09 2.22 8.93
CA ARG A 471 -17.55 2.30 8.87
C ARG A 471 -18.05 3.42 9.76
N TYR A 472 -19.29 3.84 9.56
CA TYR A 472 -20.03 4.67 10.50
C TYR A 472 -21.38 4.05 10.83
N ARG A 473 -21.93 4.42 11.98
CA ARG A 473 -23.28 4.03 12.39
C ARG A 473 -24.23 5.21 12.22
N PRO A 474 -25.18 5.15 11.27
CA PRO A 474 -26.22 6.17 11.15
C PRO A 474 -27.04 6.27 12.44
N SER A 475 -27.43 7.49 12.81
CA SER A 475 -28.42 7.73 13.85
C SER A 475 -29.77 7.19 13.35
N GLU A 476 -30.53 6.49 14.21
CA GLU A 476 -31.76 5.82 13.78
C GLU A 476 -32.75 6.76 13.08
N SER A 477 -33.09 6.50 11.82
CA SER A 477 -34.29 7.05 11.19
C SER A 477 -35.52 6.24 11.65
N SER A 478 -35.94 6.43 12.90
CA SER A 478 -37.12 5.72 13.42
C SER A 478 -38.42 6.28 12.82
N THR A 479 -38.79 5.85 11.62
CA THR A 479 -40.16 6.06 11.10
C THR A 479 -41.12 4.93 11.47
N ASN A 480 -40.69 3.92 12.24
CA ASN A 480 -41.59 2.88 12.77
C ASN A 480 -41.24 2.49 14.22
N PRO A 481 -41.87 3.10 15.24
CA PRO A 481 -41.61 2.82 16.67
C PRO A 481 -42.15 1.46 17.16
N LYS A 482 -42.62 0.58 16.27
CA LYS A 482 -43.31 -0.66 16.64
C LYS A 482 -42.55 -1.89 16.16
N LYS A 483 -41.41 -2.17 16.80
CA LYS A 483 -40.96 -3.54 17.15
C LYS A 483 -39.62 -3.52 17.89
N GLY A 484 -39.69 -3.70 19.20
CA GLY A 484 -38.70 -4.44 20.01
C GLY A 484 -37.32 -3.79 20.23
N LYS A 485 -36.99 -3.59 21.50
CA LYS A 485 -35.63 -3.42 22.08
C LYS A 485 -34.45 -3.58 21.09
N GLY A 486 -33.81 -2.45 20.79
CA GLY A 486 -32.33 -2.36 20.72
C GLY A 486 -31.63 -2.93 19.50
N LYS A 487 -32.20 -2.85 18.29
CA LYS A 487 -31.45 -3.21 17.07
C LYS A 487 -30.82 -1.96 16.45
N LEU A 488 -29.57 -1.69 16.86
CA LEU A 488 -28.74 -0.62 16.29
C LEU A 488 -28.80 -0.66 14.75
N ALA A 489 -28.89 0.53 14.13
CA ALA A 489 -28.86 0.66 12.67
C ALA A 489 -27.63 -0.06 12.08
N PRO A 490 -27.77 -0.71 10.90
CA PRO A 490 -26.63 -1.35 10.24
C PRO A 490 -25.58 -0.29 9.91
N THR A 491 -24.32 -0.63 10.16
CA THR A 491 -23.21 0.25 9.82
C THR A 491 -23.06 0.38 8.32
N LYS A 492 -22.73 1.56 7.83
CA LYS A 492 -22.38 1.84 6.43
C LYS A 492 -20.89 2.12 6.31
N PHE A 493 -20.30 1.90 5.14
CA PHE A 493 -18.95 2.39 4.86
C PHE A 493 -18.99 3.91 4.64
N VAL A 494 -17.96 4.61 5.11
CA VAL A 494 -17.78 6.04 4.80
C VAL A 494 -17.27 6.20 3.36
N HIS A 495 -17.50 7.37 2.77
CA HIS A 495 -16.76 7.76 1.56
C HIS A 495 -15.45 8.44 1.95
N THR A 496 -14.40 8.21 1.16
CA THR A 496 -13.10 8.88 1.32
C THR A 496 -12.80 9.76 0.11
N LEU A 497 -12.22 10.93 0.38
CA LEU A 497 -11.76 11.85 -0.62
C LEU A 497 -10.36 12.35 -0.25
N ASN A 498 -9.56 12.64 -1.27
CA ASN A 498 -8.22 13.21 -1.10
C ASN A 498 -8.01 14.33 -2.13
N ALA A 499 -7.14 15.28 -1.79
CA ALA A 499 -6.72 16.32 -2.72
C ALA A 499 -5.36 16.89 -2.32
N THR A 500 -4.55 17.29 -3.30
CA THR A 500 -3.24 17.89 -3.02
C THR A 500 -3.41 19.39 -2.77
N ALA A 501 -3.21 19.85 -1.54
CA ALA A 501 -3.25 21.31 -1.30
C ALA A 501 -2.01 22.01 -1.88
N CYS A 502 -0.84 21.37 -1.80
CA CYS A 502 0.41 21.93 -2.32
C CYS A 502 1.48 20.84 -2.54
N ALA A 503 1.86 20.59 -3.79
CA ALA A 503 3.06 19.80 -4.13
C ALA A 503 4.27 20.73 -4.27
N ILE A 504 5.11 20.79 -3.24
CA ILE A 504 6.07 21.88 -3.07
C ILE A 504 7.04 22.07 -4.24
N PRO A 505 7.70 21.02 -4.80
CA PRO A 505 8.71 21.27 -5.84
C PRO A 505 8.12 21.86 -7.12
N ARG A 506 6.92 21.39 -7.53
CA ARG A 506 6.24 21.93 -8.71
C ARG A 506 5.72 23.34 -8.46
N MET A 507 5.33 23.65 -7.22
CA MET A 507 4.97 25.01 -6.84
C MET A 507 6.18 25.95 -6.85
N ILE A 508 7.36 25.50 -6.41
CA ILE A 508 8.61 26.26 -6.55
C ILE A 508 8.90 26.55 -8.03
N ILE A 509 8.75 25.57 -8.92
CA ILE A 509 8.89 25.79 -10.38
C ILE A 509 7.94 26.89 -10.86
N CYS A 510 6.65 26.76 -10.57
CA CYS A 510 5.65 27.75 -10.98
C CYS A 510 5.97 29.15 -10.47
N LEU A 511 6.40 29.28 -9.22
CA LEU A 511 6.72 30.58 -8.63
C LEU A 511 7.98 31.19 -9.23
N LEU A 512 9.07 30.43 -9.35
CA LEU A 512 10.31 30.94 -9.93
C LEU A 512 10.08 31.41 -11.37
N GLU A 513 9.42 30.59 -12.19
CA GLU A 513 9.28 30.89 -13.61
C GLU A 513 8.26 31.99 -13.90
N ASN A 514 7.14 32.06 -13.15
CA ASN A 514 6.11 33.09 -13.40
C ASN A 514 6.42 34.44 -12.76
N TYR A 515 7.27 34.49 -11.71
CA TYR A 515 7.60 35.73 -11.01
C TYR A 515 9.01 36.26 -11.30
N GLN A 516 9.73 35.67 -12.25
CA GLN A 516 11.05 36.15 -12.68
C GLN A 516 11.00 37.57 -13.25
N GLN A 517 12.09 38.30 -13.05
CA GLN A 517 12.31 39.66 -13.51
C GLN A 517 13.48 39.70 -14.50
N LYS A 518 13.57 40.78 -15.28
CA LYS A 518 14.61 40.95 -16.30
C LYS A 518 16.04 40.86 -15.73
N ASP A 519 16.23 41.33 -14.50
CA ASP A 519 17.52 41.31 -13.78
C ASP A 519 17.88 39.91 -13.21
N GLY A 520 17.04 38.90 -13.44
CA GLY A 520 17.23 37.53 -12.92
C GLY A 520 16.70 37.33 -11.49
N SER A 521 16.19 38.37 -10.85
CA SER A 521 15.53 38.24 -9.55
C SER A 521 14.11 37.65 -9.68
N VAL A 522 13.58 37.09 -8.58
CA VAL A 522 12.21 36.54 -8.53
C VAL A 522 11.42 37.24 -7.45
N VAL A 523 10.25 37.75 -7.79
CA VAL A 523 9.33 38.39 -6.82
C VAL A 523 8.61 37.32 -6.01
N ILE A 524 8.52 37.50 -4.69
CA ILE A 524 7.73 36.63 -3.82
C ILE A 524 6.26 37.09 -3.80
N PRO A 525 5.30 36.19 -4.08
CA PRO A 525 3.87 36.49 -3.98
C PRO A 525 3.51 37.03 -2.59
N VAL A 526 2.64 38.04 -2.55
CA VAL A 526 2.23 38.72 -1.31
C VAL A 526 1.76 37.74 -0.21
N PRO A 527 0.95 36.70 -0.49
CA PRO A 527 0.52 35.76 0.55
C PRO A 527 1.65 34.99 1.24
N LEU A 528 2.78 34.80 0.57
CA LEU A 528 3.92 34.03 1.09
C LEU A 528 4.88 34.90 1.92
N ARG A 529 4.91 36.22 1.72
CA ARG A 529 5.84 37.14 2.40
C ARG A 529 5.85 36.99 3.93
N PRO A 530 4.69 36.88 4.62
CA PRO A 530 4.69 36.67 6.07
C PRO A 530 5.39 35.38 6.52
N PHE A 531 5.41 34.36 5.66
CA PHE A 531 5.96 33.03 5.96
C PHE A 531 7.43 32.89 5.55
N ILE A 532 7.98 33.84 4.79
CA ILE A 532 9.39 33.89 4.38
C ILE A 532 10.15 35.06 5.06
N GLY A 533 9.69 35.49 6.24
CA GLY A 533 10.36 36.55 7.01
C GLY A 533 10.23 37.96 6.41
N GLY A 534 9.19 38.20 5.61
CA GLY A 534 8.95 39.48 4.94
C GLY A 534 9.74 39.68 3.65
N LEU A 535 10.49 38.68 3.18
CA LEU A 535 11.24 38.76 1.93
C LEU A 535 10.31 39.02 0.74
N GLU A 536 10.57 40.09 0.00
CA GLU A 536 9.75 40.48 -1.15
C GLU A 536 10.29 39.97 -2.49
N ARG A 537 11.60 39.68 -2.56
CA ARG A 537 12.32 39.31 -3.78
C ARG A 537 13.54 38.47 -3.46
N ILE A 538 13.80 37.43 -4.25
CA ILE A 538 15.05 36.67 -4.29
C ILE A 538 15.95 37.34 -5.33
N ALA A 539 17.10 37.88 -4.93
CA ALA A 539 18.02 38.60 -5.82
C ALA A 539 19.23 37.75 -6.22
N PRO A 540 19.84 37.98 -7.40
CA PRO A 540 21.10 37.35 -7.80
C PRO A 540 22.20 37.57 -6.76
N LYS A 541 22.95 36.50 -6.44
CA LYS A 541 24.00 36.55 -5.42
C LYS A 541 25.32 37.12 -5.92
N PHE A 542 25.54 37.04 -7.23
CA PHE A 542 26.72 37.57 -7.90
C PHE A 542 26.27 38.72 -8.81
N PRO A 543 26.96 39.87 -8.82
CA PRO A 543 26.70 40.89 -9.81
C PRO A 543 26.87 40.26 -11.20
N GLN A 544 25.92 40.48 -12.10
CA GLN A 544 26.15 40.20 -13.51
C GLN A 544 27.21 41.23 -13.96
N ASP A 545 28.39 40.75 -14.38
CA ASP A 545 29.40 41.62 -14.98
C ASP A 545 28.76 42.39 -16.15
N GLU A 546 28.69 43.72 -16.03
CA GLU A 546 28.17 44.64 -17.06
C GLU A 546 29.02 44.63 -18.34
#